data_AF-A0A9D7SCG9-F1
#
_entry.id   AF-A0A9D7SCG9-F1
#
_cell.length_a   1.000
_cell.length_b   1.000
_cell.length_c   1.000
_cell.angle_alpha   90.00
_cell.angle_beta   90.00
_cell.angle_gamma   90.00
#
_symmetry.space_group_name_H-M   'P 1'
#
loop_
_entity.id
_entity.type
_entity.pdbx_description
1 polymer ?
#
loop_
_entity_poly.entity_id
_entity_poly.type
_entity_poly.pdbx_seq_one_letter_code
_entity_poly.pdbx_strand_id
1 'polypeptide(L)'
;MSQAAPLDIPRWEWRIFAPSFDDVKRLHSRSPKARTVQAEISILCLKSMHDVLIQGGTIRLRWRKQVGPGGLELWDSILHSPFPCPAGMVLRLFEALGMPAPQLPRTHYSERQFLTEILPPNPDLHAVPIRKQSEVFFLEGATCEWAELSTDRCKVESLCIEHEDPRLALQVVRHLGLQSSPNTSHPQGLKTSLYSPLQP
;
A
#
# COMPACT_ATOMS: atom_id res chain seq x y z
N MET A 1 12.47 -30.32 -8.56
CA MET A 1 11.48 -30.12 -7.48
C MET A 1 10.92 -28.72 -7.64
N SER A 2 9.71 -28.58 -8.16
CA SER A 2 9.08 -27.26 -8.29
C SER A 2 8.69 -26.79 -6.89
N GLN A 3 9.36 -25.75 -6.39
CA GLN A 3 8.87 -25.01 -5.24
C GLN A 3 7.49 -24.45 -5.64
N ALA A 4 6.43 -24.92 -4.98
CA ALA A 4 5.15 -24.24 -5.06
C ALA A 4 5.40 -22.78 -4.63
N ALA A 5 4.98 -21.83 -5.45
CA ALA A 5 5.00 -20.43 -5.05
C ALA A 5 4.25 -20.32 -3.72
N PRO A 6 4.80 -19.63 -2.70
CA PRO A 6 4.13 -19.48 -1.42
C PRO A 6 2.72 -18.94 -1.63
N LEU A 7 1.74 -19.55 -0.97
CA LEU A 7 0.35 -19.13 -1.05
C LEU A 7 0.26 -17.72 -0.46
N ASP A 8 -0.11 -16.73 -1.27
CA ASP A 8 -0.35 -15.37 -0.77
C ASP A 8 -1.73 -15.35 -0.11
N ILE A 9 -1.76 -15.53 1.22
CA ILE A 9 -2.99 -15.59 2.00
C ILE A 9 -3.50 -14.16 2.20
N PRO A 10 -4.76 -13.84 1.84
CA PRO A 10 -5.32 -12.51 2.08
C PRO A 10 -5.26 -12.12 3.57
N ARG A 11 -4.81 -10.90 3.85
CA ARG A 11 -4.63 -10.38 5.22
C ARG A 11 -5.57 -9.21 5.47
N TRP A 12 -6.18 -9.20 6.65
CA TRP A 12 -6.91 -8.04 7.14
C TRP A 12 -5.92 -6.98 7.58
N GLU A 13 -6.16 -5.74 7.18
CA GLU A 13 -5.29 -4.60 7.44
C GLU A 13 -6.08 -3.50 8.17
N TRP A 14 -5.49 -3.02 9.26
CA TRP A 14 -5.81 -1.72 9.86
C TRP A 14 -4.63 -0.80 9.62
N ARG A 15 -4.87 0.36 9.02
CA ARG A 15 -3.87 1.40 8.84
C ARG A 15 -4.41 2.76 9.24
N ILE A 16 -3.53 3.53 9.87
CA ILE A 16 -3.77 4.93 10.21
C ILE A 16 -2.59 5.78 9.75
N PHE A 17 -2.86 7.06 9.50
CA PHE A 17 -1.87 8.05 9.11
C PHE A 17 -1.91 9.23 10.07
N ALA A 18 -0.75 9.80 10.38
CA ALA A 18 -0.60 10.99 11.21
C ALA A 18 0.66 11.77 10.82
N PRO A 19 0.74 13.07 11.13
CA PRO A 19 1.99 13.83 10.98
C PRO A 19 3.16 13.23 11.78
N SER A 20 2.86 12.65 12.96
CA SER A 20 3.82 11.92 13.80
C SER A 20 3.08 10.95 14.73
N PHE A 21 3.71 9.82 15.04
CA PHE A 21 3.31 8.84 16.06
C PHE A 21 4.22 8.84 17.29
N ASP A 22 4.99 9.90 17.54
CA ASP A 22 5.97 9.93 18.63
C ASP A 22 5.37 9.56 20.01
N ASP A 23 4.15 10.00 20.32
CA ASP A 23 3.45 9.63 21.56
C ASP A 23 3.18 8.12 21.66
N VAL A 24 2.67 7.53 20.58
CA VAL A 24 2.37 6.09 20.52
C VAL A 24 3.66 5.27 20.53
N LYS A 25 4.69 5.72 19.80
CA LYS A 25 6.00 5.08 19.78
C LYS A 25 6.67 5.10 21.15
N ARG A 26 6.56 6.19 21.92
CA ARG A 26 7.07 6.29 23.30
C ARG A 26 6.46 5.25 24.22
N LEU A 27 5.16 5.01 24.12
CA LEU A 27 4.43 4.01 24.93
C LEU A 27 4.87 2.57 24.62
N HIS A 28 5.32 2.32 23.39
CA HIS A 28 5.63 0.96 22.90
C HIS A 28 7.10 0.76 22.49
N SER A 29 7.99 1.66 22.94
CA SER A 29 9.43 1.64 22.63
C SER A 29 10.10 0.37 23.17
N ARG A 30 10.14 -0.67 22.35
CA ARG A 30 10.87 -1.92 22.60
C ARG A 30 12.08 -2.01 21.69
N SER A 31 13.19 -1.45 22.15
CA SER A 31 14.55 -1.54 21.57
C SER A 31 14.68 -1.08 20.11
N PRO A 32 15.81 -0.50 19.70
CA PRO A 32 16.00 -0.12 18.30
C PRO A 32 15.95 -1.36 17.40
N LYS A 33 14.98 -1.44 16.49
CA LYS A 33 14.95 -2.46 15.43
C LYS A 33 15.56 -1.92 14.15
N ALA A 34 15.97 -2.84 13.28
CA ALA A 34 16.52 -2.49 11.98
C ALA A 34 15.48 -1.70 11.18
N ARG A 35 15.85 -0.49 10.75
CA ARG A 35 15.05 0.33 9.85
C ARG A 35 15.42 0.00 8.41
N THR A 36 14.41 -0.24 7.59
CA THR A 36 14.58 -0.43 6.15
C THR A 36 14.23 0.87 5.44
N VAL A 37 15.12 1.33 4.56
CA VAL A 37 14.88 2.47 3.66
C VAL A 37 14.71 1.93 2.25
N GLN A 38 13.63 2.34 1.59
CA GLN A 38 13.29 1.87 0.26
C GLN A 38 12.68 2.98 -0.58
N ALA A 39 13.00 2.97 -1.87
CA ALA A 39 12.33 3.79 -2.87
C ALA A 39 11.22 2.98 -3.54
N GLU A 40 10.05 3.57 -3.71
CA GLU A 40 8.89 2.97 -4.34
C GLU A 40 8.07 4.02 -5.09
N ILE A 41 7.21 3.59 -6.01
CA ILE A 41 6.27 4.47 -6.70
C ILE A 41 4.86 3.92 -6.50
N SER A 42 4.03 4.65 -5.78
CA SER A 42 2.60 4.32 -5.66
C SER A 42 1.86 4.86 -6.87
N ILE A 43 1.03 4.03 -7.51
CA ILE A 43 0.15 4.46 -8.60
C ILE A 43 -1.26 4.67 -8.02
N LEU A 44 -1.58 5.92 -7.74
CA LEU A 44 -2.87 6.30 -7.18
C LEU A 44 -3.91 6.43 -8.30
N CYS A 45 -4.95 5.60 -8.25
CA CYS A 45 -6.13 5.77 -9.08
C CYS A 45 -7.20 6.55 -8.31
N LEU A 46 -7.61 7.73 -8.77
CA LEU A 46 -8.62 8.55 -8.07
C LEU A 46 -9.96 7.82 -7.90
N LYS A 47 -10.29 6.93 -8.83
CA LYS A 47 -11.56 6.17 -8.87
C LYS A 47 -11.55 4.84 -8.10
N SER A 48 -10.38 4.38 -7.65
CA SER A 48 -10.24 3.06 -7.01
C SER A 48 -9.49 3.15 -5.68
N MET A 49 -9.74 2.19 -4.80
CA MET A 49 -9.00 2.03 -3.54
C MET A 49 -8.05 0.83 -3.58
N HIS A 50 -7.75 0.28 -4.75
CA HIS A 50 -6.74 -0.77 -4.87
C HIS A 50 -5.34 -0.17 -4.76
N ASP A 51 -4.42 -0.94 -4.19
CA ASP A 51 -3.05 -0.50 -3.94
C ASP A 51 -2.15 -1.01 -5.06
N VAL A 52 -1.54 -0.10 -5.80
CA VAL A 52 -0.64 -0.41 -6.92
C VAL A 52 0.71 0.18 -6.61
N LEU A 53 1.73 -0.68 -6.61
CA LEU A 53 3.08 -0.30 -6.21
C LEU A 53 4.09 -0.80 -7.23
N ILE A 54 5.02 0.08 -7.60
CA ILE A 54 6.24 -0.27 -8.30
C ILE A 54 7.40 -0.22 -7.30
N GLN A 55 8.13 -1.32 -7.22
CA GLN A 55 9.23 -1.47 -6.28
C GLN A 55 10.20 -2.57 -6.76
N GLY A 56 11.50 -2.32 -6.67
CA GLY A 56 12.52 -3.32 -6.99
C GLY A 56 12.43 -3.88 -8.42
N GLY A 57 12.01 -3.07 -9.40
CA GLY A 57 11.82 -3.51 -10.78
C GLY A 57 10.59 -4.39 -11.01
N THR A 58 9.64 -4.39 -10.08
CA THR A 58 8.37 -5.11 -10.19
C THR A 58 7.19 -4.16 -10.02
N ILE A 59 6.04 -4.52 -10.59
CA ILE A 59 4.74 -3.90 -10.33
C ILE A 59 3.82 -4.93 -9.70
N ARG A 60 3.08 -4.51 -8.66
CA ARG A 60 2.05 -5.31 -8.00
C ARG A 60 0.75 -4.55 -7.83
N LEU A 61 -0.37 -5.27 -7.80
CA LEU A 61 -1.67 -4.76 -7.38
C LEU A 61 -2.22 -5.64 -6.24
N ARG A 62 -2.53 -4.99 -5.11
CA ARG A 62 -3.35 -5.57 -4.04
C ARG A 62 -4.79 -5.08 -4.19
N TRP A 63 -5.70 -6.03 -4.29
CA TRP A 63 -7.13 -5.81 -4.39
C TRP A 63 -7.73 -5.66 -3.00
N ARG A 64 -8.46 -4.57 -2.77
CA ARG A 64 -9.30 -4.40 -1.57
C ARG A 64 -10.57 -5.23 -1.75
N LYS A 65 -10.53 -6.48 -1.29
CA LYS A 65 -11.55 -7.49 -1.54
C LYS A 65 -12.85 -7.22 -0.79
N GLN A 66 -12.74 -6.81 0.48
CA GLN A 66 -13.90 -6.50 1.32
C GLN A 66 -13.52 -5.59 2.49
N VAL A 67 -14.52 -4.92 3.05
CA VAL A 67 -14.44 -4.22 4.33
C VAL A 67 -15.23 -5.02 5.36
N GLY A 68 -14.60 -5.34 6.48
CA GLY A 68 -15.12 -6.22 7.52
C GLY A 68 -15.43 -5.49 8.82
N PRO A 69 -15.57 -6.26 9.92
CA PRO A 69 -15.90 -5.71 11.24
C PRO A 69 -14.91 -4.64 11.68
N GLY A 70 -15.45 -3.57 12.29
CA GLY A 70 -14.65 -2.44 12.76
C GLY A 70 -14.06 -1.56 11.64
N GLY A 71 -14.29 -1.88 10.37
CA GLY A 71 -13.71 -1.16 9.23
C GLY A 71 -12.40 -1.76 8.72
N LEU A 72 -11.98 -2.93 9.22
CA LEU A 72 -10.83 -3.65 8.67
C LEU A 72 -10.98 -3.92 7.17
N GLU A 73 -9.90 -3.82 6.42
CA GLU A 73 -9.90 -4.07 4.99
C GLU A 73 -9.17 -5.38 4.68
N LEU A 74 -9.80 -6.31 3.96
CA LEU A 74 -9.15 -7.55 3.50
C LEU A 74 -8.46 -7.31 2.16
N TRP A 75 -7.18 -7.63 2.10
CA TRP A 75 -6.36 -7.40 0.92
C TRP A 75 -5.84 -8.69 0.33
N ASP A 76 -5.93 -8.81 -0.98
CA ASP A 76 -5.52 -9.97 -1.77
C ASP A 76 -4.55 -9.52 -2.87
N SER A 77 -3.39 -10.17 -3.01
CA SER A 77 -2.44 -9.84 -4.07
C SER A 77 -2.84 -10.57 -5.35
N ILE A 78 -3.45 -9.84 -6.29
CA ILE A 78 -4.02 -10.47 -7.49
C ILE A 78 -3.17 -10.29 -8.74
N LEU A 79 -2.20 -9.37 -8.73
CA LEU A 79 -1.26 -9.16 -9.84
C LEU A 79 0.14 -8.88 -9.31
N HIS A 80 1.12 -9.52 -9.95
CA HIS A 80 2.54 -9.28 -9.74
C HIS A 80 3.30 -9.57 -11.04
N SER A 81 4.13 -8.64 -11.50
CA SER A 81 4.95 -8.79 -12.70
C SER A 81 6.28 -8.06 -12.55
N PRO A 82 7.40 -8.65 -13.00
CA PRO A 82 8.63 -7.88 -13.20
C PRO A 82 8.46 -6.92 -14.37
N PHE A 83 9.32 -5.91 -14.42
CA PHE A 83 9.61 -5.14 -15.62
C PHE A 83 10.75 -5.79 -16.43
N PRO A 84 10.71 -5.75 -17.77
CA PRO A 84 9.61 -5.24 -18.59
C PRO A 84 8.36 -6.11 -18.46
N CYS A 85 7.21 -5.47 -18.29
CA CYS A 85 5.93 -6.14 -18.04
C CYS A 85 5.17 -6.35 -19.36
N PRO A 86 4.40 -7.44 -19.51
CA PRO A 86 3.65 -7.70 -20.73
C PRO A 86 2.42 -6.80 -20.83
N ALA A 87 2.00 -6.50 -22.07
CA ALA A 87 0.79 -5.71 -22.35
C ALA A 87 -0.47 -6.31 -21.68
N GLY A 88 -0.58 -7.64 -21.63
CA GLY A 88 -1.68 -8.31 -20.93
C GLY A 88 -1.71 -8.05 -19.41
N MET A 89 -0.57 -7.79 -18.77
CA MET A 89 -0.53 -7.32 -17.38
C MET A 89 -1.11 -5.92 -17.28
N VAL A 90 -0.72 -5.01 -18.18
CA VAL A 90 -1.24 -3.64 -18.23
C VAL A 90 -2.76 -3.63 -18.42
N LEU A 91 -3.29 -4.47 -19.32
CA LEU A 91 -4.74 -4.60 -19.50
C LEU A 91 -5.46 -5.05 -18.23
N ARG A 92 -4.93 -6.09 -17.54
CA ARG A 92 -5.50 -6.57 -16.27
C ARG A 92 -5.42 -5.52 -15.15
N LEU A 93 -4.36 -4.72 -15.14
CA LEU A 93 -4.23 -3.60 -14.20
C LEU A 93 -5.34 -2.57 -14.42
N PHE A 94 -5.60 -2.17 -15.67
CA PHE A 94 -6.66 -1.21 -15.99
C PHE A 94 -8.05 -1.76 -15.71
N GLU A 95 -8.29 -3.03 -16.05
CA GLU A 95 -9.52 -3.74 -15.71
C GLU A 95 -9.78 -3.75 -14.19
N ALA A 96 -8.77 -4.14 -13.40
CA ALA A 96 -8.88 -4.15 -11.94
C ALA A 96 -9.16 -2.75 -11.36
N LEU A 97 -8.60 -1.70 -11.96
CA LEU A 97 -8.84 -0.32 -11.56
C LEU A 97 -10.17 0.25 -12.07
N GLY A 98 -10.94 -0.49 -12.86
CA GLY A 98 -12.19 -0.02 -13.47
C GLY A 98 -11.97 1.06 -14.53
N MET A 99 -10.80 1.07 -15.18
CA MET A 99 -10.39 2.06 -16.17
C MET A 99 -10.57 1.53 -17.59
N PRO A 100 -10.85 2.40 -18.59
CA PRO A 100 -10.89 1.99 -19.99
C PRO A 100 -9.57 1.38 -20.44
N ALA A 101 -9.63 0.31 -21.25
CA ALA A 101 -8.43 -0.34 -21.75
C ALA A 101 -7.56 0.65 -22.56
N PRO A 102 -6.25 0.77 -22.25
CA PRO A 102 -5.36 1.66 -22.99
C PRO A 102 -5.00 1.06 -24.35
N GLN A 103 -4.61 1.91 -25.31
CA GLN A 103 -4.01 1.44 -26.56
C GLN A 103 -2.56 1.02 -26.31
N LEU A 104 -2.23 -0.24 -26.63
CA LEU A 104 -0.93 -0.83 -26.35
C LEU A 104 -0.23 -1.25 -27.65
N PRO A 105 0.56 -0.38 -28.31
CA PRO A 105 1.26 -0.74 -29.55
C PRO A 105 2.44 -1.70 -29.34
N ARG A 106 2.81 -2.00 -28.09
CA ARG A 106 3.92 -2.91 -27.75
C ARG A 106 3.40 -4.11 -26.99
N THR A 107 4.13 -5.21 -27.10
CA THR A 107 3.86 -6.42 -26.32
C THR A 107 4.42 -6.34 -24.90
N HIS A 108 5.43 -5.50 -24.66
CA HIS A 108 6.09 -5.31 -23.37
C HIS A 108 6.44 -3.84 -23.12
N TYR A 109 6.47 -3.47 -21.84
CA TYR A 109 6.79 -2.13 -21.36
C TYR A 109 7.83 -2.21 -20.26
N SER A 110 8.97 -1.56 -20.45
CA SER A 110 9.89 -1.23 -19.35
C SER A 110 9.20 -0.33 -18.31
N GLU A 111 9.75 -0.26 -17.10
CA GLU A 111 9.24 0.65 -16.05
C GLU A 111 9.13 2.08 -16.56
N ARG A 112 10.19 2.57 -17.23
CA ARG A 112 10.19 3.90 -17.85
C ARG A 112 9.05 4.08 -18.84
N GLN A 113 8.86 3.14 -19.78
CA GLN A 113 7.78 3.23 -20.78
C GLN A 113 6.39 3.16 -20.13
N PHE A 114 6.21 2.35 -19.10
CA PHE A 114 4.98 2.32 -18.33
C PHE A 114 4.68 3.70 -17.72
N LEU A 115 5.67 4.30 -17.04
CA LEU A 115 5.53 5.61 -16.41
C LEU A 115 5.36 6.77 -17.40
N THR A 116 5.97 6.71 -18.58
CA THR A 116 5.96 7.84 -19.55
C THR A 116 4.96 7.70 -20.68
N GLU A 117 4.49 6.49 -21.00
CA GLU A 117 3.58 6.26 -22.14
C GLU A 117 2.21 5.74 -21.70
N ILE A 118 2.12 4.97 -20.60
CA ILE A 118 0.86 4.34 -20.17
C ILE A 118 0.11 5.19 -19.14
N LEU A 119 0.80 5.70 -18.13
CA LEU A 119 0.14 6.51 -17.10
C LEU A 119 -0.29 7.91 -17.58
N PRO A 120 0.55 8.71 -18.26
CA PRO A 120 0.24 10.13 -18.52
C PRO A 120 -1.05 10.41 -19.32
N PRO A 121 -1.48 9.56 -20.27
CA PRO A 121 -2.76 9.75 -20.94
C PRO A 121 -4.00 9.61 -20.02
N ASN A 122 -3.84 9.13 -18.79
CA ASN A 122 -4.92 8.82 -17.87
C ASN A 122 -4.95 9.84 -16.71
N PRO A 123 -5.86 10.84 -16.73
CA PRO A 123 -5.87 11.90 -15.72
C PRO A 123 -6.23 11.42 -14.31
N ASP A 124 -6.85 10.24 -14.17
CA ASP A 124 -7.16 9.64 -12.87
C ASP A 124 -6.01 8.83 -12.26
N LEU A 125 -4.91 8.62 -13.00
CA LEU A 125 -3.75 7.84 -12.54
C LEU A 125 -2.58 8.77 -12.22
N HIS A 126 -2.09 8.71 -10.99
CA HIS A 126 -0.96 9.50 -10.52
C HIS A 126 0.16 8.61 -10.03
N ALA A 127 1.33 8.70 -10.63
CA ALA A 127 2.55 8.12 -10.09
C ALA A 127 3.12 9.03 -9.00
N VAL A 128 3.28 8.48 -7.79
CA VAL A 128 3.82 9.18 -6.63
C VAL A 128 5.09 8.48 -6.18
N PRO A 129 6.27 9.04 -6.46
CA PRO A 129 7.51 8.58 -5.87
C PRO A 129 7.49 8.75 -4.35
N ILE A 130 7.86 7.69 -3.64
CA ILE A 130 7.86 7.63 -2.18
C ILE A 130 9.22 7.10 -1.73
N ARG A 131 9.84 7.83 -0.81
CA ARG A 131 10.90 7.29 0.04
C ARG A 131 10.27 6.79 1.33
N LYS A 132 10.23 5.47 1.50
CA LYS A 132 9.71 4.82 2.69
C LYS A 132 10.85 4.45 3.64
N GLN A 133 10.75 4.87 4.88
CA GLN A 133 11.58 4.36 5.98
C GLN A 133 10.66 3.63 6.96
N SER A 134 10.88 2.33 7.15
CA SER A 134 9.95 1.48 7.91
C SER A 134 10.64 0.59 8.93
N GLU A 135 9.87 0.21 9.93
CA GLU A 135 10.24 -0.72 10.98
C GLU A 135 9.08 -1.71 11.19
N VAL A 136 9.36 -2.99 10.96
CA VAL A 136 8.39 -4.07 11.17
C VAL A 136 8.57 -4.65 12.57
N PHE A 137 7.46 -4.91 13.24
CA PHE A 137 7.40 -5.56 14.54
C PHE A 137 6.22 -6.50 14.64
N PHE A 138 6.25 -7.38 15.64
CA PHE A 138 5.15 -8.29 15.95
C PHE A 138 4.56 -7.93 17.31
N LEU A 139 3.23 -7.89 17.38
CA LEU A 139 2.49 -7.66 18.61
C LEU A 139 1.29 -8.61 18.61
N GLU A 140 1.21 -9.46 19.64
CA GLU A 140 0.11 -10.43 19.80
C GLU A 140 -0.15 -11.31 18.55
N GLY A 141 0.93 -11.64 17.81
CA GLY A 141 0.86 -12.44 16.59
C GLY A 141 0.56 -11.65 15.31
N ALA A 142 0.10 -10.39 15.41
CA ALA A 142 -0.07 -9.53 14.24
C ALA A 142 1.27 -8.94 13.79
N THR A 143 1.44 -8.81 12.47
CA THR A 143 2.53 -8.02 11.89
C THR A 143 2.12 -6.56 11.95
N CYS A 144 3.01 -5.71 12.44
CA CYS A 144 2.82 -4.27 12.48
C CYS A 144 3.99 -3.57 11.77
N GLU A 145 3.72 -2.48 11.07
CA GLU A 145 4.74 -1.68 10.39
C GLU A 145 4.57 -0.21 10.75
N TRP A 146 5.58 0.38 11.38
CA TRP A 146 5.73 1.83 11.39
C TRP A 146 6.41 2.24 10.09
N ALA A 147 5.84 3.19 9.36
CA ALA A 147 6.45 3.70 8.13
C ALA A 147 6.38 5.23 8.09
N GLU A 148 7.52 5.86 7.89
CA GLU A 148 7.63 7.25 7.46
C GLU A 148 7.65 7.29 5.94
N LEU A 149 6.70 8.01 5.35
CA LEU A 149 6.54 8.15 3.90
C LEU A 149 6.87 9.60 3.52
N SER A 150 7.90 9.76 2.71
CA SER A 150 8.31 11.06 2.18
C SER A 150 8.05 11.13 0.68
N THR A 151 7.34 12.16 0.25
CA THR A 151 7.13 12.55 -1.16
C THR A 151 7.65 13.97 -1.35
N ASP A 152 7.64 14.48 -2.58
CA ASP A 152 8.02 15.86 -2.87
C ASP A 152 7.06 16.90 -2.22
N ARG A 153 5.86 16.48 -1.81
CA ARG A 153 4.79 17.38 -1.33
C ARG A 153 4.49 17.22 0.15
N CYS A 154 4.71 16.04 0.71
CA CYS A 154 4.35 15.76 2.09
C CYS A 154 5.29 14.73 2.72
N LYS A 155 5.40 14.83 4.04
CA LYS A 155 5.95 13.81 4.92
C LYS A 155 4.85 13.38 5.89
N VAL A 156 4.57 12.09 5.94
CA VAL A 156 3.53 11.53 6.80
C VAL A 156 3.99 10.22 7.39
N GLU A 157 3.55 9.88 8.60
CA GLU A 157 3.76 8.57 9.17
C GLU A 157 2.51 7.71 9.01
N SER A 158 2.71 6.40 8.92
CA SER A 158 1.64 5.41 8.98
C SER A 158 1.98 4.28 9.95
N LEU A 159 0.94 3.73 10.57
CA LEU A 159 0.99 2.45 11.27
C LEU A 159 0.11 1.47 10.51
N CYS A 160 0.67 0.34 10.10
CA CYS A 160 -0.07 -0.80 9.62
C CYS A 160 -0.14 -1.87 10.71
N ILE A 161 -1.27 -2.55 10.83
CA ILE A 161 -1.47 -3.76 11.62
C ILE A 161 -2.17 -4.76 10.70
N GLU A 162 -1.59 -5.95 10.53
CA GLU A 162 -2.16 -6.95 9.65
C GLU A 162 -2.11 -8.37 10.21
N HIS A 163 -3.16 -9.13 9.91
CA HIS A 163 -3.28 -10.53 10.32
C HIS A 163 -4.29 -11.28 9.43
N GLU A 164 -4.17 -12.60 9.32
CA GLU A 164 -5.09 -13.46 8.56
C GLU A 164 -6.45 -13.60 9.25
N ASP A 165 -6.46 -13.74 10.58
CA ASP A 165 -7.66 -13.63 11.43
C ASP A 165 -7.94 -12.16 11.80
N PRO A 166 -9.11 -11.59 11.43
CA PRO A 166 -9.46 -10.20 11.72
C PRO A 166 -9.58 -9.93 13.23
N ARG A 167 -9.90 -10.94 14.05
CA ARG A 167 -10.06 -10.78 15.50
C ARG A 167 -8.73 -10.44 16.17
N LEU A 168 -7.63 -11.02 15.69
CA LEU A 168 -6.28 -10.74 16.19
C LEU A 168 -5.79 -9.34 15.76
N ALA A 169 -6.07 -8.93 14.52
CA ALA A 169 -5.81 -7.56 14.08
C ALA A 169 -6.57 -6.54 14.96
N LEU A 170 -7.87 -6.75 15.20
CA LEU A 170 -8.66 -5.87 16.08
C LEU A 170 -8.22 -5.91 17.54
N GLN A 171 -7.66 -7.02 18.02
CA GLN A 171 -7.12 -7.11 19.37
C GLN A 171 -5.93 -6.15 19.54
N VAL A 172 -5.02 -6.12 18.56
CA VAL A 172 -3.90 -5.18 18.55
C VAL A 172 -4.37 -3.74 18.42
N VAL A 173 -5.37 -3.46 17.58
CA VAL A 173 -5.99 -2.12 17.49
C VAL A 173 -6.52 -1.65 18.85
N ARG A 174 -7.15 -2.55 19.62
CA ARG A 174 -7.61 -2.27 20.99
C ARG A 174 -6.45 -2.06 21.96
N HIS A 175 -5.44 -2.93 21.92
CA HIS A 175 -4.25 -2.83 22.77
C HIS A 175 -3.57 -1.46 22.61
N LEU A 176 -3.47 -0.98 21.37
CA LEU A 176 -2.84 0.30 21.04
C LEU A 176 -3.77 1.51 21.21
N GLY A 177 -5.02 1.32 21.65
CA GLY A 177 -5.99 2.41 21.86
C GLY A 177 -6.47 3.11 20.59
N LEU A 178 -6.36 2.46 19.43
CA LEU A 178 -6.59 3.08 18.11
C LEU A 178 -8.05 3.02 17.62
N GLN A 179 -8.98 2.59 18.47
CA GLN A 179 -10.37 2.35 18.08
C GLN A 179 -11.14 3.61 17.66
N SER A 180 -10.69 4.78 18.11
CA SER A 180 -11.29 6.08 17.76
C SER A 180 -10.76 6.63 16.43
N SER A 181 -9.64 6.11 15.91
CA SER A 181 -9.10 6.49 14.61
C SER A 181 -9.79 5.68 13.51
N PRO A 182 -10.33 6.30 12.45
CA PRO A 182 -10.90 5.53 11.35
C PRO A 182 -9.81 4.75 10.62
N ASN A 183 -10.11 3.50 10.26
CA ASN A 183 -9.24 2.73 9.37
C ASN A 183 -9.14 3.43 8.00
N THR A 184 -7.94 3.49 7.45
CA THR A 184 -7.67 3.94 6.08
C THR A 184 -6.84 2.90 5.34
N SER A 185 -6.74 3.02 4.02
CA SER A 185 -5.83 2.23 3.20
C SER A 185 -4.56 3.00 2.90
N HIS A 186 -3.51 2.31 2.43
CA HIS A 186 -2.33 2.98 1.90
C HIS A 186 -2.66 3.99 0.77
N PRO A 187 -3.39 3.62 -0.31
CA PRO A 187 -3.76 4.57 -1.35
C PRO A 187 -4.67 5.70 -0.84
N GLN A 188 -5.60 5.43 0.07
CA GLN A 188 -6.46 6.48 0.64
C GLN A 188 -5.67 7.45 1.51
N GLY A 189 -4.79 6.96 2.38
CA GLY A 189 -3.94 7.78 3.24
C GLY A 189 -2.98 8.67 2.45
N LEU A 190 -2.40 8.15 1.35
CA LEU A 190 -1.60 8.96 0.43
C LEU A 190 -2.42 10.02 -0.29
N LYS A 191 -3.60 9.66 -0.85
CA LYS A 191 -4.49 10.63 -1.49
C LYS A 191 -4.88 11.75 -0.54
N THR A 192 -5.28 11.41 0.69
CA THR A 192 -5.59 12.42 1.70
C THR A 192 -4.36 13.28 1.95
N SER A 193 -3.20 12.70 2.27
CA SER A 193 -1.98 13.46 2.58
C SER A 193 -1.49 14.38 1.45
N LEU A 194 -1.71 14.00 0.19
CA LEU A 194 -1.26 14.75 -0.99
C LEU A 194 -2.26 15.80 -1.49
N TYR A 195 -3.57 15.53 -1.35
CA TYR A 195 -4.63 16.34 -1.97
C TYR A 195 -5.59 16.99 -0.96
N SER A 196 -5.43 16.73 0.32
CA SER A 196 -6.12 17.42 1.41
C SER A 196 -5.12 17.63 2.56
N PRO A 197 -4.64 18.85 2.81
CA PRO A 197 -3.71 19.05 3.91
C PRO A 197 -4.38 18.54 5.20
N LEU A 198 -3.78 17.51 5.82
CA LEU A 198 -4.09 17.12 7.19
C LEU A 198 -3.85 18.38 8.01
N GLN A 199 -4.93 19.05 8.42
CA GLN A 199 -4.79 20.23 9.27
C GLN A 199 -4.18 19.77 10.61
N PRO A 200 -3.19 20.52 11.12
CA PRO A 200 -2.56 20.23 12.40
C PRO A 200 -3.56 20.28 13.56
#